data_AF-A0AAV4MWW5-F1
#
_entry.id   AF-A0AAV4MWW5-F1
#
_cell.length_a   1.000
_cell.length_b   1.000
_cell.length_c   1.000
_cell.angle_alpha   90.00
_cell.angle_beta   90.00
_cell.angle_gamma   90.00
#
_symmetry.space_group_name_H-M   'P 1'
#
loop_
_entity.id
_entity.type
_entity.pdbx_description
1 polymer ?
#
loop_
_entity_poly.entity_id
_entity_poly.type
_entity_poly.pdbx_seq_one_letter_code
_entity_poly.pdbx_strand_id
1 'polypeptide(L)' 'MRQSASERSLREELADLGQIDGYDQWEALIHDSSSPKKSMLQNLDQVPGTSAFRLGDLKLVNGSEKDNFNF' A
#
# COMPACT_ATOMS: atom_id res chain seq x y z
N MET A 1 34.57 11.67 -6.15
CA MET A 1 33.30 11.31 -6.85
C MET A 1 32.21 12.21 -6.27
N ARG A 2 31.76 13.24 -6.99
CA ARG A 2 30.71 14.16 -6.52
C ARG A 2 29.37 13.65 -7.02
N GLN A 3 28.44 13.31 -6.13
CA GLN A 3 27.04 13.08 -6.49
C GLN A 3 26.48 14.34 -7.17
N SER A 4 25.69 14.14 -8.23
CA SER A 4 25.09 15.22 -8.99
C SER A 4 24.02 15.94 -8.15
N ALA A 5 23.80 17.23 -8.41
CA ALA A 5 22.80 18.02 -7.66
C ALA A 5 21.37 17.43 -7.76
N SER A 6 21.07 16.76 -8.87
CA SER A 6 19.79 16.06 -9.09
C SER A 6 19.60 14.85 -8.15
N GLU A 7 20.64 14.05 -7.93
CA GLU A 7 20.57 12.90 -7.02
C GLU A 7 20.39 13.30 -5.56
N ARG A 8 20.84 14.51 -5.18
CA ARG A 8 20.58 15.06 -3.85
C ARG A 8 19.14 15.55 -3.70
N SER A 9 18.62 16.28 -4.68
CA SER A 9 17.22 16.74 -4.70
C SER A 9 16.25 15.56 -4.59
N LEU A 10 16.49 14.48 -5.34
CA LEU A 10 15.65 13.28 -5.27
C LEU A 10 15.69 12.61 -3.89
N ARG A 11 16.84 12.59 -3.22
CA ARG A 11 16.96 12.01 -1.88
C ARG A 11 16.23 12.83 -0.82
N GLU A 12 16.20 14.14 -0.98
CA GLU A 12 15.45 15.05 -0.10
C GLU A 12 13.94 14.88 -0.31
N GLU A 13 13.46 14.83 -1.56
CA GLU A 13 12.05 14.57 -1.88
C GLU A 13 11.57 13.19 -1.37
N LEU A 14 12.41 12.17 -1.46
CA LEU A 14 12.10 10.83 -0.96
C LEU A 14 12.08 10.76 0.57
N ALA A 15 12.83 11.63 1.27
CA ALA A 15 12.85 11.65 2.73
C ALA A 15 11.51 12.14 3.30
N ASP A 16 10.81 13.03 2.60
CA ASP A 16 9.53 13.60 3.03
C ASP A 16 8.35 12.61 2.91
N LEU A 17 8.51 11.49 2.17
CA LEU A 17 7.45 10.50 1.99
C LEU A 17 7.22 9.61 3.22
N GLY A 18 8.12 9.64 4.21
CA GLY A 18 8.06 8.76 5.36
C GLY A 18 8.23 7.28 4.97
N GLN A 19 7.66 6.39 5.78
CA GLN A 19 7.69 4.95 5.50
C GLN A 19 6.68 4.60 4.39
N ILE A 20 7.18 3.96 3.33
CA ILE A 20 6.34 3.47 2.23
C ILE A 20 5.94 2.01 2.51
N ASP A 21 4.65 1.74 2.60
CA ASP A 21 4.09 0.38 2.82
C ASP A 21 3.99 -0.46 1.52
N GLY A 22 4.43 0.12 0.41
CA GLY A 22 4.51 -0.54 -0.90
C GLY A 22 5.70 -1.48 -1.02
N TYR A 23 5.65 -2.36 -2.02
CA TYR A 23 6.78 -3.19 -2.41
C TYR A 23 7.08 -2.94 -3.88
N ASP A 24 8.35 -2.97 -4.25
CA ASP A 24 8.74 -3.09 -5.65
C ASP A 24 8.15 -4.38 -6.24
N GLN A 25 7.44 -4.25 -7.36
CA GLN A 25 6.82 -5.35 -8.09
C GLN A 25 7.53 -5.65 -9.39
N TRP A 26 8.55 -4.88 -9.77
CA TRP A 26 9.15 -4.94 -11.09
C TRP A 26 9.65 -6.34 -11.43
N GLU A 27 10.44 -6.94 -10.54
CA GLU A 27 10.95 -8.31 -10.69
C GLU A 27 9.84 -9.37 -10.79
N ALA A 28 8.74 -9.18 -10.05
CA ALA A 28 7.59 -10.09 -10.12
C ALA A 28 6.93 -10.02 -11.52
N LEU A 29 6.79 -8.81 -12.07
CA LEU A 29 6.15 -8.57 -13.36
C LEU A 29 7.00 -9.04 -14.54
N ILE A 30 8.30 -8.75 -14.55
CA ILE A 30 9.17 -9.07 -15.70
C ILE A 30 9.58 -10.54 -15.77
N HIS A 31 9.53 -11.26 -14.64
CA HIS A 31 9.97 -12.66 -14.56
C HIS A 31 8.84 -13.65 -14.30
N ASP A 32 7.58 -13.22 -14.29
CA ASP A 32 6.43 -14.06 -13.93
C ASP A 32 6.66 -14.79 -12.59
N SER A 33 7.20 -14.05 -11.62
CA SER A 33 7.58 -14.60 -10.32
C SER A 33 6.58 -14.18 -9.24
N SER A 34 6.61 -14.89 -8.11
CA SER A 34 5.70 -14.61 -7.00
C SER A 34 5.89 -13.20 -6.46
N SER A 35 4.81 -12.42 -6.38
CA SER A 35 4.84 -11.09 -5.77
C SER A 35 5.38 -11.13 -4.32
N PRO A 36 6.20 -10.14 -3.92
CA PRO A 36 6.62 -9.98 -2.52
C PRO A 36 5.46 -9.55 -1.61
N LYS A 37 4.37 -9.01 -2.15
CA LYS A 37 3.21 -8.59 -1.35
C LYS A 37 2.40 -9.81 -0.90
N LYS A 38 2.50 -10.17 0.37
CA LYS A 38 1.76 -11.31 0.97
C LYS A 38 0.47 -10.91 1.70
N SER A 39 0.39 -9.65 2.10
CA SER A 39 -0.79 -9.09 2.76
C SER A 39 -1.06 -7.67 2.29
N MET A 40 -2.28 -7.20 2.54
CA MET A 40 -2.71 -5.85 2.22
C MET A 40 -3.80 -5.40 3.19
N LEU A 41 -3.57 -4.29 3.88
CA LEU A 41 -4.62 -3.54 4.56
C LEU A 41 -5.32 -2.66 3.53
N GLN A 42 -6.61 -2.85 3.30
CA GLN A 42 -7.35 -2.03 2.36
C GLN A 42 -7.75 -0.69 2.97
N ASN A 43 -8.33 -0.71 4.18
CA ASN A 43 -8.70 0.49 4.92
C ASN A 43 -9.07 0.18 6.39
N LEU A 44 -8.98 1.19 7.25
CA LEU A 44 -9.55 1.23 8.60
C LEU A 44 -10.33 2.53 8.74
N ASP A 45 -11.65 2.48 8.56
CA ASP A 45 -12.50 3.66 8.68
C ASP A 45 -13.32 3.58 9.97
N GLN A 46 -13.01 4.48 10.90
CA GLN A 46 -13.70 4.55 12.19
C GLN A 46 -15.08 5.19 12.08
N VAL A 47 -15.35 5.98 11.01
CA VAL A 47 -16.61 6.72 10.86
C VAL A 47 -17.79 5.78 10.54
N PRO A 48 -17.74 4.95 9.48
CA PRO A 48 -18.72 3.90 9.23
C PRO A 48 -18.39 2.60 10.00
N GLY A 49 -17.25 2.53 10.70
CA GLY A 49 -16.79 1.32 11.39
C GLY A 49 -16.39 0.17 10.46
N THR A 50 -16.05 0.47 9.20
CA THR A 50 -15.71 -0.54 8.19
C THR A 50 -14.20 -0.77 8.10
N SER A 51 -13.80 -2.01 7.88
CA SER A 51 -12.41 -2.36 7.60
C SER A 51 -12.28 -3.59 6.73
N ALA A 52 -11.13 -3.69 6.05
CA ALA A 52 -10.79 -4.88 5.27
C ALA A 52 -9.28 -5.14 5.27
N PHE A 53 -8.94 -6.42 5.34
CA PHE A 53 -7.57 -6.93 5.28
C PHE A 53 -7.50 -8.21 4.44
N ARG A 54 -6.42 -8.37 3.67
CA ARG A 54 -6.14 -9.56 2.87
C ARG A 54 -4.82 -10.21 3.28
N LEU A 55 -4.82 -11.53 3.40
CA LEU A 55 -3.63 -12.37 3.60
C LEU A 55 -3.70 -13.55 2.64
N GLY A 56 -2.86 -13.56 1.60
CA GLY A 56 -2.92 -14.55 0.53
C GLY A 56 -4.32 -14.62 -0.11
N ASP A 57 -4.95 -15.78 0.02
CA ASP A 57 -6.27 -16.07 -0.54
C ASP A 57 -7.43 -15.72 0.39
N LEU A 58 -7.14 -15.37 1.64
CA LEU A 58 -8.14 -15.03 2.65
C LEU A 58 -8.37 -13.52 2.69
N LYS A 59 -9.64 -13.13 2.84
CA LYS A 59 -10.07 -11.74 3.06
C LYS A 59 -10.95 -11.66 4.31
N LEU A 60 -10.55 -10.82 5.25
CA LEU A 60 -11.39 -10.41 6.38
C LEU A 60 -12.06 -9.08 6.05
N VAL A 61 -13.36 -8.99 6.29
CA VAL A 61 -14.15 -7.77 6.16
C VAL A 61 -14.94 -7.57 7.44
N ASN A 62 -14.93 -6.36 7.96
CA ASN A 62 -15.72 -5.94 9.12
C ASN A 62 -16.62 -4.76 8.72
N GLY A 63 -17.88 -4.78 9.16
CA GLY A 63 -18.90 -3.80 8.80
C GLY A 63 -19.50 -4.01 7.40
N SER A 64 -20.58 -3.27 7.10
CA SER A 64 -21.21 -3.25 5.77
C SER A 64 -21.71 -1.84 5.45
N GLU A 65 -21.60 -1.42 4.18
CA GLU A 65 -22.05 -0.10 3.72
C GLU A 65 -23.58 0.08 3.80
N LYS A 66 -24.34 -1.02 3.91
CA LYS A 66 -25.81 -1.01 3.84
C LYS A 66 -26.49 -0.25 4.97
N ASP A 67 -25.83 -0.09 6.11
CA ASP A 67 -26.45 0.53 7.29
C ASP A 67 -26.18 2.05 7.38
N ASN A 68 -25.23 2.58 6.59
CA ASN A 68 -24.65 3.92 6.81
C ASN A 68 -24.93 4.95 5.71
N PHE A 69 -25.52 4.57 4.58
CA PHE A 69 -25.89 5.48 3.49
C PHE A 69 -27.33 5.22 3.04
N ASN A 70 -28.27 5.98 3.58
CA ASN A 70 -29.62 6.09 3.01
C ASN A 70 -29.56 7.08 1.85
N PHE A 71 -29.54 6.57 0.62
CA PHE A 71 -29.77 7.38 -0.59
C PHE A 71 -31.26 7.68 -0.74
#